data_AF-A0A101WV97-F1
#
_entry.id   AF-A0A101WV97-F1
#
_cell.length_a   1.000
_cell.length_b   1.000
_cell.length_c   1.000
_cell.angle_alpha   90.00
_cell.angle_beta   90.00
_cell.angle_gamma   90.00
#
_symmetry.space_group_name_H-M   'P 1'
#
loop_
_entity.id
_entity.type
_entity.pdbx_description
1 polymer ?
#
loop_
_entity_poly.entity_id
_entity_poly.type
_entity_poly.pdbx_seq_one_letter_code
_entity_poly.pdbx_strand_id
1 'polypeptide(L)'
;MASNPRDYVNALRRLPRELLILHLEAYQSYLFNLALSERIGKGLPVNSVLPGDIAVLLDEHGLPTRHIIHVTESLVDRVNELIRIGRAAPAGHLIGWSTKILPGPQGDIELSVLKREGIEPSAFRLKSIPELSIRGGYRSLFIRPVIKEVNPQNNDLILTFRLPRGNYATVFLRELLKSSNPELDFA
;
A
#
# COMPACT_ATOMS: atom_id res chain seq x y z
N MET A 1 2.25 28.97 -20.66
CA MET A 1 3.69 28.70 -20.41
C MET A 1 4.64 29.67 -21.13
N ALA A 2 4.15 30.78 -21.73
CA ALA A 2 4.97 31.62 -22.63
C ALA A 2 5.74 32.79 -21.96
N SER A 3 5.61 33.00 -20.63
CA SER A 3 6.22 34.18 -19.97
C SER A 3 7.36 33.88 -18.99
N ASN A 4 7.57 32.61 -18.59
CA ASN A 4 8.71 32.26 -17.73
C ASN A 4 9.06 30.75 -17.82
N PRO A 5 10.00 30.33 -18.69
CA PRO A 5 10.23 28.92 -19.05
C PRO A 5 10.67 27.99 -17.90
N ARG A 6 11.09 28.54 -16.76
CA ARG A 6 11.58 27.79 -15.59
C ARG A 6 10.66 27.85 -14.38
N ASP A 7 9.48 28.44 -14.52
CA ASP A 7 8.52 28.59 -13.43
C ASP A 7 7.55 27.41 -13.36
N TYR A 8 8.11 26.21 -13.16
CA TYR A 8 7.34 24.97 -13.10
C TYR A 8 6.38 24.94 -11.90
N VAL A 9 6.76 25.58 -10.78
CA VAL A 9 5.95 25.63 -9.57
C VAL A 9 4.65 26.39 -9.82
N ASN A 10 4.71 27.59 -10.41
CA ASN A 10 3.50 28.33 -10.72
C ASN A 10 2.71 27.69 -11.87
N ALA A 11 3.35 26.96 -12.78
CA ALA A 11 2.64 26.16 -13.77
C ALA A 11 1.83 25.04 -13.11
N LEU A 12 2.41 24.28 -12.17
CA LEU A 12 1.73 23.24 -11.42
C LEU A 12 0.57 23.79 -10.59
N ARG A 13 0.75 24.95 -9.94
CA ARG A 13 -0.31 25.63 -9.17
C ARG A 13 -1.57 26.01 -9.97
N ARG A 14 -1.50 26.03 -11.30
CA ARG A 14 -2.68 26.27 -12.15
C ARG A 14 -3.56 25.03 -12.31
N LEU A 15 -3.04 23.85 -11.99
CA LEU A 15 -3.82 22.62 -11.99
C LEU A 15 -4.69 22.53 -10.73
N PRO A 16 -5.84 21.82 -10.81
CA PRO A 16 -6.62 21.50 -9.61
C PRO A 16 -5.76 20.77 -8.58
N ARG A 17 -5.93 21.14 -7.31
CA ARG A 17 -5.16 20.58 -6.20
C ARG A 17 -5.28 19.06 -6.13
N GLU A 18 -6.48 18.54 -6.41
CA GLU A 18 -6.83 17.13 -6.38
C GLU A 18 -5.99 16.33 -7.39
N LEU A 19 -5.72 16.90 -8.57
CA LEU A 19 -4.90 16.26 -9.59
C LEU A 19 -3.44 16.14 -9.15
N LEU A 20 -2.92 17.19 -8.50
CA LEU A 20 -1.54 17.20 -7.98
C LEU A 20 -1.38 16.19 -6.84
N ILE A 21 -2.36 16.10 -5.94
CA ILE A 21 -2.37 15.11 -4.87
C ILE A 21 -2.42 13.70 -5.44
N LEU A 22 -3.24 13.46 -6.46
CA LEU A 22 -3.33 12.16 -7.12
C LEU A 22 -1.96 11.69 -7.63
N HIS A 23 -1.13 12.59 -8.18
CA HIS A 23 0.22 12.23 -8.66
C HIS A 23 1.13 11.81 -7.50
N LEU A 24 1.06 12.52 -6.37
CA LEU A 24 1.83 12.18 -5.18
C LEU A 24 1.36 10.87 -4.54
N GLU A 25 0.05 10.65 -4.43
CA GLU A 25 -0.55 9.40 -3.91
C GLU A 25 -0.27 8.20 -4.83
N ALA A 26 -0.23 8.43 -6.16
CA ALA A 26 0.18 7.42 -7.13
C ALA A 26 1.65 7.02 -6.92
N TYR A 27 2.53 8.00 -6.67
CA TYR A 27 3.93 7.71 -6.37
C TYR A 27 4.11 6.97 -5.03
N GLN A 28 3.36 7.33 -3.99
CA GLN A 28 3.33 6.55 -2.73
C GLN A 28 2.89 5.10 -2.97
N SER A 29 1.86 4.90 -3.79
CA SER A 29 1.34 3.58 -4.14
C SER A 29 2.35 2.77 -4.95
N TYR A 30 3.09 3.41 -5.85
CA TYR A 30 4.18 2.79 -6.60
C TYR A 30 5.29 2.28 -5.66
N LEU A 31 5.79 3.12 -4.74
CA LEU A 31 6.80 2.72 -3.75
C LEU A 31 6.32 1.56 -2.88
N PHE A 32 5.07 1.63 -2.40
CA PHE A 32 4.47 0.54 -1.63
C PHE A 32 4.41 -0.77 -2.42
N ASN A 33 3.98 -0.71 -3.70
CA ASN A 33 3.87 -1.89 -4.54
C ASN A 33 5.25 -2.50 -4.86
N LEU A 34 6.28 -1.69 -5.04
CA LEU A 34 7.66 -2.17 -5.18
C LEU A 34 8.10 -2.93 -3.92
N ALA A 35 7.94 -2.33 -2.74
CA ALA A 35 8.32 -2.95 -1.48
C ALA A 35 7.54 -4.26 -1.23
N LEU A 36 6.23 -4.27 -1.50
CA LEU A 36 5.41 -5.48 -1.41
C LEU A 36 5.89 -6.57 -2.37
N SER A 37 6.23 -6.20 -3.61
CA SER A 37 6.73 -7.14 -4.63
C SER A 37 8.07 -7.74 -4.21
N GLU A 38 8.98 -6.94 -3.65
CA GLU A 38 10.26 -7.41 -3.13
C GLU A 38 10.09 -8.34 -1.92
N ARG A 39 9.14 -8.05 -1.03
CA ARG A 39 8.81 -8.93 0.09
C ARG A 39 8.35 -10.31 -0.40
N ILE A 40 7.43 -10.33 -1.36
CA ILE A 40 6.94 -11.57 -1.98
C ILE A 40 8.09 -12.29 -2.70
N GLY A 41 8.92 -11.58 -3.46
CA GLY A 41 10.06 -12.14 -4.17
C GLY A 41 11.13 -12.73 -3.25
N LYS A 42 11.24 -12.26 -2.01
CA LYS A 42 12.09 -12.84 -0.95
C LYS A 42 11.45 -14.02 -0.23
N GLY A 43 10.22 -14.41 -0.58
CA GLY A 43 9.48 -15.50 0.07
C GLY A 43 8.98 -15.17 1.47
N LEU A 44 8.95 -13.88 1.85
CA LEU A 44 8.48 -13.45 3.16
C LEU A 44 6.94 -13.41 3.18
N PRO A 45 6.30 -13.80 4.30
CA PRO A 45 4.85 -13.86 4.37
C PRO A 45 4.23 -12.46 4.34
N VAL A 46 3.11 -12.31 3.61
CA VAL A 46 2.31 -11.07 3.56
C VAL A 46 1.07 -11.13 4.45
N ASN A 47 0.70 -12.33 4.90
CA ASN A 47 -0.47 -12.62 5.73
C ASN A 47 -0.13 -12.96 7.19
N SER A 48 1.14 -12.83 7.58
CA SER A 48 1.63 -12.91 8.96
C SER A 48 2.76 -11.91 9.15
N VAL A 49 3.09 -11.62 10.41
CA VAL A 49 4.19 -10.73 10.78
C VAL A 49 5.39 -11.51 11.30
N LEU A 50 6.56 -10.94 11.07
CA LEU A 50 7.85 -11.32 11.62
C LEU A 50 8.33 -10.27 12.66
N PRO A 51 9.33 -10.59 13.51
CA PRO A 51 9.97 -9.58 14.35
C PRO A 51 10.47 -8.39 13.50
N GLY A 52 10.19 -7.17 13.95
CA GLY A 52 10.50 -5.92 13.25
C GLY A 52 9.44 -5.46 12.25
N ASP A 53 8.47 -6.30 11.88
CA ASP A 53 7.35 -5.88 11.03
C ASP A 53 6.40 -4.93 11.78
N ILE A 54 5.47 -4.37 11.01
CA ILE A 54 4.41 -3.50 11.50
C ILE A 54 3.07 -4.18 11.26
N ALA A 55 2.18 -4.11 12.24
CA ALA A 55 0.78 -4.49 12.10
C ALA A 55 -0.15 -3.31 12.35
N VAL A 56 -1.23 -3.23 11.59
CA VAL A 56 -2.35 -2.31 11.86
C VAL A 56 -3.48 -3.05 12.54
N LEU A 57 -4.05 -2.49 13.60
CA LEU A 57 -5.25 -3.04 14.23
C LEU A 57 -6.48 -2.75 13.37
N LEU A 58 -7.37 -3.74 13.29
CA LEU A 58 -8.63 -3.66 12.55
C LEU A 58 -9.82 -3.45 13.52
N ASP A 59 -10.79 -2.66 13.08
CA ASP A 59 -12.06 -2.51 13.77
C ASP A 59 -12.98 -3.74 13.60
N GLU A 60 -14.18 -3.69 14.14
CA GLU A 60 -15.18 -4.76 14.06
C GLU A 60 -15.66 -5.06 12.63
N HIS A 61 -15.43 -4.14 11.68
CA HIS A 61 -15.76 -4.30 10.27
C HIS A 61 -14.53 -4.73 9.44
N GLY A 62 -13.38 -4.96 10.07
CA GLY A 62 -12.14 -5.36 9.41
C GLY A 62 -11.43 -4.18 8.72
N LEU A 63 -11.75 -2.94 9.08
CA LEU A 63 -11.10 -1.76 8.51
C LEU A 63 -9.88 -1.34 9.33
N PRO A 64 -8.78 -0.90 8.68
CA PRO A 64 -7.60 -0.39 9.38
C PRO A 64 -7.91 0.81 10.27
N THR A 65 -7.52 0.71 11.54
CA THR A 65 -7.56 1.82 12.49
C THR A 65 -6.25 2.61 12.45
N ARG A 66 -6.18 3.71 13.22
CA ARG A 66 -4.94 4.47 13.42
C ARG A 66 -3.91 3.80 14.35
N HIS A 67 -4.26 2.68 14.97
CA HIS A 67 -3.41 2.02 15.96
C HIS A 67 -2.47 1.03 15.26
N ILE A 68 -1.19 1.28 15.45
CA ILE A 68 -0.09 0.53 14.85
C ILE A 68 0.68 -0.19 15.94
N ILE A 69 1.11 -1.41 15.65
CA ILE A 69 1.94 -2.24 16.52
C ILE A 69 3.27 -2.46 15.79
N HIS A 70 4.36 -2.04 16.41
CA HIS A 70 5.70 -2.50 16.03
C HIS A 70 5.93 -3.86 16.68
N VAL A 71 6.11 -4.89 15.85
CA VAL A 71 6.12 -6.28 16.30
C VAL A 71 7.50 -6.64 16.81
N THR A 72 7.68 -6.76 18.11
CA THR A 72 8.89 -7.32 18.72
C THR A 72 8.81 -8.85 18.72
N GLU A 73 9.92 -9.54 18.97
CA GLU A 73 9.97 -11.01 19.08
C GLU A 73 8.91 -11.55 20.06
N SER A 74 8.77 -10.91 21.23
CA SER A 74 7.79 -11.27 22.25
C SER A 74 6.32 -11.05 21.87
N LEU A 75 6.04 -10.27 20.81
CA LEU A 75 4.69 -9.95 20.37
C LEU A 75 4.26 -10.74 19.14
N VAL A 76 5.18 -11.42 18.44
CA VAL A 76 4.91 -12.10 17.15
C VAL A 76 3.71 -13.04 17.25
N ASP A 77 3.70 -13.97 18.21
CA ASP A 77 2.64 -14.97 18.33
C ASP A 77 1.28 -14.32 18.61
N ARG A 78 1.25 -13.33 19.50
CA ARG A 78 0.02 -12.61 19.86
C ARG A 78 -0.52 -11.81 18.67
N VAL A 79 0.34 -11.14 17.92
CA VAL A 79 -0.09 -10.35 16.75
C VAL A 79 -0.55 -11.27 15.63
N ASN A 80 0.14 -12.39 15.40
CA ASN A 80 -0.29 -13.39 14.42
C ASN A 80 -1.63 -14.05 14.79
N GLU A 81 -1.93 -14.23 16.08
CA GLU A 81 -3.27 -14.64 16.51
C GLU A 81 -4.33 -13.59 16.15
N LEU A 82 -4.07 -12.30 16.44
CA LEU A 82 -4.98 -11.21 16.05
C LEU A 82 -5.20 -11.15 14.53
N ILE A 83 -4.16 -11.39 13.73
CA ILE A 83 -4.28 -11.45 12.26
C ILE A 83 -5.18 -12.61 11.84
N ARG A 84 -5.02 -13.78 12.46
CA ARG A 84 -5.81 -14.98 12.17
C ARG A 84 -7.30 -14.77 12.40
N ILE A 85 -7.66 -14.08 13.50
CA ILE A 85 -9.06 -13.76 13.85
C ILE A 85 -9.57 -12.45 13.20
N GLY A 86 -8.80 -11.83 12.29
CA GLY A 86 -9.23 -10.64 11.55
C GLY A 86 -9.26 -9.35 12.37
N ARG A 87 -8.48 -9.27 13.45
CA ARG A 87 -8.35 -8.09 14.33
C ARG A 87 -7.06 -7.29 14.12
N ALA A 88 -6.15 -7.78 13.28
CA ALA A 88 -4.97 -7.08 12.82
C ALA A 88 -4.60 -7.48 11.39
N ALA A 89 -3.74 -6.71 10.74
CA ALA A 89 -3.16 -7.05 9.44
C ALA A 89 -1.69 -6.62 9.38
N PRO A 90 -0.78 -7.40 8.76
CA PRO A 90 0.56 -6.93 8.42
C PRO A 90 0.47 -5.68 7.54
N ALA A 91 1.34 -4.70 7.79
CA ALA A 91 1.31 -3.42 7.10
C ALA A 91 2.70 -2.95 6.68
N GLY A 92 2.74 -2.20 5.59
CA GLY A 92 3.88 -1.41 5.14
C GLY A 92 3.54 0.08 5.12
N HIS A 93 4.53 0.91 4.85
CA HIS A 93 4.36 2.36 4.82
C HIS A 93 3.86 2.86 3.47
N LEU A 94 2.90 3.80 3.52
CA LEU A 94 2.73 4.80 2.47
C LEU A 94 3.69 5.94 2.82
N ILE A 95 4.79 6.04 2.08
CA ILE A 95 5.89 6.94 2.41
C ILE A 95 5.43 8.40 2.36
N GLY A 96 5.67 9.16 3.42
CA GLY A 96 5.48 10.60 3.45
C GLY A 96 6.45 11.25 4.43
N TRP A 97 6.32 12.57 4.62
CA TRP A 97 7.36 13.32 5.31
C TRP A 97 7.53 12.98 6.79
N SER A 98 6.55 12.36 7.43
CA SER A 98 6.63 11.92 8.82
C SER A 98 6.87 10.42 8.97
N THR A 99 7.09 9.69 7.86
CA THR A 99 7.33 8.25 7.90
C THR A 99 8.62 7.96 8.68
N LYS A 100 8.52 7.05 9.65
CA LYS A 100 9.65 6.53 10.42
C LYS A 100 9.76 5.04 10.17
N ILE A 101 10.77 4.65 9.40
CA ILE A 101 11.03 3.25 9.10
C ILE A 101 11.96 2.69 10.17
N LEU A 102 11.54 1.62 10.83
CA LEU A 102 12.36 0.90 11.81
C LEU A 102 13.01 -0.33 11.14
N PRO A 103 14.16 -0.81 11.65
CA PRO A 103 14.77 -2.04 11.17
C PRO A 103 13.83 -3.24 11.32
N GLY A 104 13.90 -4.15 10.35
CA GLY A 104 13.06 -5.34 10.29
C GLY A 104 12.76 -5.74 8.85
N PRO A 105 12.19 -6.92 8.60
CA PRO A 105 12.05 -7.46 7.26
C PRO A 105 11.33 -6.50 6.29
N GLN A 106 10.21 -5.91 6.69
CA GLN A 106 9.52 -4.92 5.86
C GLN A 106 10.29 -3.59 5.76
N GLY A 107 10.84 -3.09 6.87
CA GLY A 107 11.52 -1.80 6.91
C GLY A 107 12.81 -1.79 6.07
N ASP A 108 13.58 -2.87 6.11
CA ASP A 108 14.82 -3.02 5.34
C ASP A 108 14.54 -3.02 3.84
N ILE A 109 13.42 -3.64 3.42
CA ILE A 109 12.95 -3.62 2.03
C ILE A 109 12.53 -2.21 1.63
N GLU A 110 11.73 -1.53 2.45
CA GLU A 110 11.30 -0.16 2.16
C GLU A 110 12.48 0.81 2.07
N LEU A 111 13.48 0.69 2.96
CA LEU A 111 14.72 1.46 2.90
C LEU A 111 15.52 1.14 1.63
N SER A 112 15.57 -0.12 1.21
CA SER A 112 16.23 -0.52 -0.04
C SER A 112 15.56 0.10 -1.27
N VAL A 113 14.22 0.06 -1.32
CA VAL A 113 13.42 0.69 -2.38
C VAL A 113 13.67 2.20 -2.41
N LEU A 114 13.57 2.89 -1.26
CA LEU A 114 13.83 4.33 -1.17
C LEU A 114 15.23 4.72 -1.65
N LYS A 115 16.24 3.93 -1.27
CA LYS A 115 17.62 4.13 -1.72
C LYS A 115 17.76 3.96 -3.24
N ARG A 116 17.10 2.96 -3.84
CA ARG A 116 17.12 2.74 -5.30
C ARG A 116 16.43 3.86 -6.06
N GLU A 117 15.28 4.31 -5.57
CA GLU A 117 14.53 5.43 -6.17
C GLU A 117 15.17 6.80 -5.86
N GLY A 118 16.24 6.84 -5.04
CA GLY A 118 16.96 8.05 -4.69
C GLY A 118 16.11 9.07 -3.92
N ILE A 119 15.14 8.60 -3.14
CA ILE A 119 14.19 9.46 -2.42
C ILE A 119 14.20 9.22 -0.92
N GLU A 120 14.16 10.32 -0.18
CA GLU A 120 14.02 10.33 1.28
C GLU A 120 12.58 10.71 1.68
N PRO A 121 12.06 10.25 2.83
CA PRO A 121 10.74 10.65 3.32
C PRO A 121 10.54 12.18 3.32
N SER A 122 11.60 12.93 3.64
CA SER A 122 11.57 14.40 3.67
C SER A 122 11.21 15.05 2.32
N ALA A 123 11.40 14.36 1.19
CA ALA A 123 11.02 14.84 -0.14
C ALA A 123 9.51 15.04 -0.31
N PHE A 124 8.69 14.33 0.49
CA PHE A 124 7.24 14.50 0.52
C PHE A 124 6.80 15.76 1.30
N ARG A 125 7.75 16.55 1.83
CA ARG A 125 7.51 17.87 2.41
C ARG A 125 7.87 18.95 1.39
N LEU A 126 6.89 19.34 0.58
CA LEU A 126 7.07 20.27 -0.54
C LEU A 126 7.14 21.71 -0.04
N LYS A 127 8.34 22.23 0.22
CA LYS A 127 8.54 23.63 0.67
C LYS A 127 7.92 24.66 -0.28
N SER A 128 7.99 24.40 -1.58
CA SER A 128 7.50 25.32 -2.61
C SER A 128 5.98 25.31 -2.75
N ILE A 129 5.31 24.21 -2.38
CA ILE A 129 3.84 24.07 -2.40
C ILE A 129 3.40 23.30 -1.13
N PRO A 130 3.46 23.92 0.06
CA PRO A 130 3.27 23.23 1.33
C PRO A 130 1.93 22.48 1.45
N GLU A 131 0.87 23.00 0.83
CA GLU A 131 -0.49 22.45 0.80
C GLU A 131 -0.62 21.08 0.12
N LEU A 132 0.43 20.63 -0.59
CA LEU A 132 0.54 19.31 -1.21
C LEU A 132 1.42 18.35 -0.41
N SER A 133 1.99 18.76 0.73
CA SER A 133 2.86 17.88 1.52
C SER A 133 2.08 16.70 2.09
N ILE A 134 2.57 15.48 1.86
CA ILE A 134 1.90 14.25 2.33
C ILE A 134 2.60 13.70 3.56
N ARG A 135 1.83 13.56 4.65
CA ARG A 135 2.34 13.04 5.94
C ARG A 135 2.85 11.61 5.83
N GLY A 136 2.19 10.79 5.01
CA GLY A 136 2.41 9.35 4.94
C GLY A 136 1.34 8.61 5.74
N GLY A 137 1.43 7.29 5.75
CA GLY A 137 0.48 6.43 6.44
C GLY A 137 0.89 4.96 6.37
N TYR A 138 -0.06 4.08 6.61
CA TYR A 138 0.14 2.64 6.60
C TYR A 138 -0.88 1.99 5.69
N ARG A 139 -0.47 0.91 5.04
CA ARG A 139 -1.34 0.10 4.18
C ARG A 139 -1.09 -1.37 4.44
N SER A 140 -2.17 -2.15 4.55
CA SER A 140 -2.08 -3.59 4.73
C SER A 140 -1.37 -4.26 3.55
N LEU A 141 -0.46 -5.19 3.84
CA LEU A 141 0.29 -5.95 2.82
C LEU A 141 -0.58 -7.01 2.14
N PHE A 142 -1.66 -7.43 2.80
CA PHE A 142 -2.56 -8.47 2.34
C PHE A 142 -4.01 -8.10 2.63
N ILE A 143 -4.91 -8.60 1.79
CA ILE A 143 -6.35 -8.51 1.97
C ILE A 143 -6.97 -9.89 1.83
N ARG A 144 -7.92 -10.22 2.71
CA ARG A 144 -8.72 -11.43 2.58
C ARG A 144 -10.06 -11.07 1.95
N PRO A 145 -10.31 -11.40 0.66
CA PRO A 145 -11.62 -11.22 0.06
C PRO A 145 -12.65 -12.09 0.78
N VAL A 146 -13.87 -11.58 0.95
CA VAL A 146 -15.01 -12.37 1.43
C VAL A 146 -15.77 -12.86 0.20
N ILE A 147 -15.50 -14.11 -0.20
CA ILE A 147 -16.23 -14.77 -1.28
C ILE A 147 -17.63 -15.14 -0.75
N LYS A 148 -18.65 -14.71 -1.48
CA LYS A 148 -20.07 -14.99 -1.17
C LYS A 148 -20.59 -16.14 -2.00
N GLU A 149 -20.30 -16.13 -3.30
CA GLU A 149 -20.77 -17.15 -4.24
C GLU A 149 -19.72 -17.41 -5.33
N VAL A 150 -19.65 -18.66 -5.77
CA VAL A 150 -18.83 -19.11 -6.90
C VAL A 150 -19.72 -19.99 -7.75
N ASN A 151 -20.05 -19.55 -8.96
CA ASN A 151 -20.96 -20.25 -9.87
C ASN A 151 -20.27 -20.49 -11.23
N PRO A 152 -19.69 -21.69 -11.45
CA PRO A 152 -19.15 -22.05 -12.75
C PRO A 152 -20.29 -22.34 -13.74
N GLN A 153 -20.24 -21.72 -14.91
CA GLN A 153 -21.21 -21.94 -16.00
C GLN A 153 -20.49 -22.22 -17.31
N ASN A 154 -20.50 -23.48 -17.77
CA ASN A 154 -19.77 -23.92 -18.96
C ASN A 154 -18.30 -23.46 -18.95
N ASN A 155 -17.98 -22.42 -19.73
CA ASN A 155 -16.64 -21.85 -19.88
C ASN A 155 -16.45 -20.52 -19.11
N ASP A 156 -17.45 -20.09 -18.35
CA ASP A 156 -17.48 -18.85 -17.58
C ASP A 156 -17.49 -19.12 -16.08
N LEU A 157 -17.00 -18.15 -15.31
CA LEU A 157 -17.02 -18.17 -13.84
C LEU A 157 -17.68 -16.89 -13.30
N ILE A 158 -18.84 -17.03 -12.67
CA ILE A 158 -19.49 -15.92 -11.97
C ILE A 158 -19.08 -15.94 -10.51
N LEU A 159 -18.51 -14.83 -10.03
CA LEU A 159 -17.95 -14.72 -8.68
C LEU A 159 -18.52 -13.50 -7.95
N THR A 160 -19.20 -13.75 -6.82
CA THR A 160 -19.73 -12.69 -5.95
C THR A 160 -18.82 -12.58 -4.74
N PHE A 161 -18.22 -11.43 -4.51
CA PHE A 161 -17.30 -11.22 -3.39
C PHE A 161 -17.35 -9.79 -2.85
N ARG A 162 -16.81 -9.59 -1.64
CA ARG A 162 -16.63 -8.27 -1.02
C ARG A 162 -15.17 -8.03 -0.70
N LEU A 163 -14.73 -6.80 -0.93
CA LEU A 163 -13.41 -6.30 -0.53
C LEU A 163 -13.55 -5.16 0.47
N PRO A 164 -12.59 -4.98 1.40
CA PRO A 164 -12.51 -3.78 2.22
C PRO A 164 -12.33 -2.53 1.34
N ARG A 165 -12.86 -1.39 1.77
CA ARG A 165 -12.74 -0.10 1.07
C ARG A 165 -11.26 0.21 0.76
N GLY A 166 -10.99 0.76 -0.43
CA GLY A 166 -9.65 1.12 -0.87
C GLY A 166 -8.87 -0.01 -1.57
N ASN A 167 -9.53 -1.15 -1.80
CA ASN A 167 -9.00 -2.26 -2.59
C ASN A 167 -9.76 -2.41 -3.91
N TYR A 168 -9.06 -2.87 -4.93
CA TYR A 168 -9.58 -2.96 -6.29
C TYR A 168 -9.89 -4.41 -6.65
N ALA A 169 -11.06 -4.64 -7.25
CA ALA A 169 -11.47 -5.97 -7.72
C ALA A 169 -10.44 -6.58 -8.69
N THR A 170 -9.83 -5.74 -9.53
CA THR A 170 -8.79 -6.15 -10.49
C THR A 170 -7.57 -6.79 -9.84
N VAL A 171 -7.20 -6.39 -8.61
CA VAL A 171 -6.07 -7.02 -7.89
C VAL A 171 -6.41 -8.46 -7.49
N PHE A 172 -7.64 -8.70 -7.04
CA PHE A 172 -8.10 -10.05 -6.71
C PHE A 172 -8.28 -10.90 -7.97
N LEU A 173 -8.88 -10.35 -9.03
CA LEU A 173 -9.07 -11.05 -10.29
C LEU A 173 -7.74 -11.40 -10.96
N ARG A 174 -6.73 -10.52 -10.91
CA ARG A 174 -5.37 -10.82 -11.37
C ARG A 174 -4.79 -12.05 -10.67
N GLU A 175 -5.03 -12.18 -9.37
CA GLU A 175 -4.56 -13.33 -8.60
C GLU A 175 -5.31 -14.62 -8.96
N LEU A 176 -6.60 -14.52 -9.32
CA LEU A 176 -7.42 -15.66 -9.74
C LEU A 176 -7.09 -16.12 -11.18
N LEU A 177 -6.97 -15.18 -12.11
CA LEU A 177 -6.80 -15.47 -13.54
C LEU A 177 -5.34 -15.74 -13.93
N LYS A 178 -4.37 -15.21 -13.16
CA LYS A 178 -2.93 -15.35 -13.42
C LYS A 178 -2.52 -14.97 -14.85
N SER A 179 -3.22 -13.99 -15.45
CA SER A 179 -2.91 -13.50 -16.79
C SER A 179 -1.48 -12.96 -16.89
N SER A 180 -0.85 -13.17 -18.04
CA SER A 180 0.43 -12.57 -18.38
C SER A 180 0.35 -11.06 -18.65
N ASN A 181 -0.81 -10.54 -19.07
CA ASN A 181 -1.04 -9.12 -19.39
C ASN A 181 -2.30 -8.60 -18.68
N PRO A 182 -2.32 -8.57 -17.34
CA PRO A 182 -3.54 -8.30 -16.59
C PRO A 182 -4.12 -6.90 -16.85
N GLU A 183 -3.31 -5.92 -17.22
CA GLU A 183 -3.77 -4.58 -17.61
C GLU A 183 -4.56 -4.51 -18.92
N LEU A 184 -4.43 -5.51 -19.80
CA LEU A 184 -5.17 -5.58 -21.07
C LEU A 184 -6.43 -6.44 -20.97
N ASP A 185 -6.49 -7.36 -20.00
CA ASP A 185 -7.57 -8.34 -19.88
C ASP A 185 -8.83 -7.81 -19.19
N PHE A 186 -8.73 -6.64 -18.56
CA PHE A 186 -9.86 -5.98 -17.86
C PHE A 186 -10.30 -4.67 -18.52
N ALA A 187 -9.75 -4.32 -19.70
CA ALA A 187 -10.00 -3.07 -20.43
C ALA A 187 -11.11 -3.22 -21.49
#